data_AF-A0A0V0QJN1-F1
#
_entry.id   AF-A0A0V0QJN1-F1
#
_cell.length_a   1.000
_cell.length_b   1.000
_cell.length_c   1.000
_cell.angle_alpha   90.00
_cell.angle_beta   90.00
_cell.angle_gamma   90.00
#
_symmetry.space_group_name_H-M   'P 1'
#
loop_
_entity.id
_entity.type
_entity.pdbx_description
1 polymer ?
#
loop_
_entity_poly.entity_id
_entity_poly.type
_entity_poly.pdbx_seq_one_letter_code
_entity_poly.pdbx_strand_id
1 'polypeptide(L)'
;MSQVNLRPKTLLVQIEKCQFQKPNYYFITLDITSQSDPKRTDISPAETNPQFLADQFEFEIKNGYIQANDILKLECHAAGHGNDSVLVGETEVTLADLNLQDNQKLSQRIKFTKVENYKLRVIGSFQANFTLIPKKVAEDQSKIVKQYEMQEDFTFKNTKQFQNNSEFNQMSQTNDQINNSKNFNTSKKTKTDPNLRIFNNLSRFHLPLDENGQPIIGDNKSQQQQQQQQLQNSQEQYLQQLQQIQNNNGFGQTVISQQNEEIEENKQQIQSQNNNEFLNISDQMIRDFEDNQMSESNQTTISDILGTKLDGISDKMERWKVLSKELGQKMEMNHRMHKEIEEKTKGIKETGEEIVELRKVVRNLENQNRILKKRVYAEEQIKLHTAITPDVYKMSLEEIKNRIINVAVAYRDERQRNEDFEAAMREAEKDIKKIAGLEQELEDLREEHQKGLIRFQKVQEEVSYIKAAEINGNSAIRY
;
A
#
# COMPACT_ATOMS: atom_id res chain seq x y z
N MET A 1 -3.41 -41.71 -20.22
CA MET A 1 -4.18 -40.45 -20.14
C MET A 1 -3.19 -39.32 -20.10
N SER A 2 -3.08 -38.55 -21.18
CA SER A 2 -2.16 -37.42 -21.29
C SER A 2 -2.62 -36.33 -20.32
N GLN A 3 -1.74 -35.87 -19.41
CA GLN A 3 -2.05 -34.74 -18.55
C GLN A 3 -2.20 -33.49 -19.43
N VAL A 4 -3.44 -33.03 -19.61
CA VAL A 4 -3.71 -31.78 -20.32
C VAL A 4 -3.24 -30.65 -19.41
N ASN A 5 -2.15 -29.99 -19.78
CA ASN A 5 -1.66 -28.79 -19.10
C ASN A 5 -2.68 -27.67 -19.26
N LEU A 6 -3.57 -27.53 -18.29
CA LEU A 6 -4.56 -26.46 -18.21
C LEU A 6 -3.85 -25.18 -17.77
N ARG A 7 -3.72 -24.23 -18.69
CA ARG A 7 -3.18 -22.91 -18.38
C ARG A 7 -4.24 -22.10 -17.62
N PRO A 8 -3.86 -21.31 -16.59
CA PRO A 8 -4.79 -20.42 -15.91
C PRO A 8 -5.42 -19.45 -16.91
N LYS A 9 -6.71 -19.16 -16.73
CA LYS A 9 -7.49 -18.26 -17.59
C LYS A 9 -8.09 -17.14 -16.75
N THR A 10 -8.36 -16.01 -17.38
CA THR A 10 -9.02 -14.86 -16.76
C THR A 10 -10.35 -14.65 -17.48
N LEU A 11 -11.46 -14.66 -16.77
CA LEU A 11 -12.76 -14.29 -17.28
C LEU A 11 -12.91 -12.77 -17.17
N LEU A 12 -13.02 -12.10 -18.31
CA LEU A 12 -13.33 -10.69 -18.39
C LEU A 12 -14.85 -10.52 -18.53
N VAL A 13 -15.45 -9.73 -17.66
CA VAL A 13 -16.87 -9.37 -17.66
C VAL A 13 -16.97 -7.86 -17.82
N GLN A 14 -17.63 -7.38 -18.87
CA GLN A 14 -17.88 -5.96 -19.11
C GLN A 14 -19.38 -5.68 -19.14
N ILE A 15 -19.84 -4.69 -18.37
CA ILE A 15 -21.24 -4.29 -18.26
C ILE A 15 -21.51 -3.08 -19.16
N GLU A 16 -22.46 -3.21 -20.07
CA GLU A 16 -22.86 -2.15 -21.00
C GLU A 16 -24.40 -1.98 -21.02
N LYS A 17 -24.85 -0.80 -21.46
CA LYS A 17 -26.28 -0.51 -21.78
C LYS A 17 -27.27 -0.93 -20.69
N CYS A 18 -27.03 -0.49 -19.46
CA CYS A 18 -27.94 -0.70 -18.35
C CYS A 18 -29.24 0.08 -18.55
N GLN A 19 -30.37 -0.54 -18.23
CA GLN A 19 -31.71 0.04 -18.33
C GLN A 19 -32.56 -0.42 -17.14
N PHE A 20 -33.04 0.52 -16.32
CA PHE A 20 -33.86 0.29 -15.14
C PHE A 20 -35.25 0.93 -15.28
N GLN A 21 -36.24 0.38 -14.58
CA GLN A 21 -37.63 0.89 -14.62
C GLN A 21 -37.83 2.23 -13.90
N LYS A 22 -36.99 2.54 -12.91
CA LYS A 22 -37.05 3.77 -12.13
C LYS A 22 -35.67 4.42 -12.10
N PRO A 23 -35.56 5.75 -12.12
CA PRO A 23 -34.28 6.42 -11.91
C PRO A 23 -33.88 6.32 -10.43
N ASN A 24 -32.65 5.90 -10.17
CA ASN A 24 -32.07 5.86 -8.83
C ASN A 24 -30.54 5.77 -8.91
N TYR A 25 -29.84 5.99 -7.79
CA TYR A 25 -28.40 5.77 -7.69
C TYR A 25 -28.13 4.27 -7.57
N TYR A 26 -27.65 3.65 -8.64
CA TYR A 26 -27.42 2.20 -8.67
C TYR A 26 -25.94 1.86 -8.56
N PHE A 27 -25.64 0.70 -7.99
CA PHE A 27 -24.38 -0.02 -8.19
C PHE A 27 -24.64 -1.52 -8.34
N ILE A 28 -23.73 -2.24 -9.00
CA ILE A 28 -23.83 -3.68 -9.26
C ILE A 28 -22.64 -4.39 -8.62
N THR A 29 -22.93 -5.41 -7.83
CA THR A 29 -21.94 -6.33 -7.26
C THR A 29 -21.91 -7.61 -8.09
N LEU A 30 -20.71 -8.09 -8.42
CA LEU A 30 -20.43 -9.29 -9.19
C LEU A 30 -19.62 -10.24 -8.32
N ASP A 31 -20.11 -11.47 -8.16
CA ASP A 31 -19.44 -12.49 -7.36
C ASP A 31 -19.43 -13.83 -8.08
N ILE A 32 -18.30 -14.54 -8.03
CA ILE A 32 -18.18 -15.90 -8.55
C ILE A 32 -18.04 -16.84 -7.35
N THR A 33 -19.05 -17.69 -7.16
CA THR A 33 -19.25 -18.52 -5.96
C THR A 33 -18.02 -19.31 -5.52
N SER A 34 -17.13 -19.67 -6.46
CA SER A 34 -16.06 -20.62 -6.20
C SER A 34 -14.68 -19.99 -5.92
N GLN A 35 -14.40 -18.72 -6.30
CA GLN A 35 -12.99 -18.36 -6.54
C GLN A 35 -12.50 -16.93 -6.23
N SER A 36 -13.34 -15.93 -6.00
CA SER A 36 -12.87 -14.52 -5.90
C SER A 36 -13.59 -13.67 -4.87
N ASP A 37 -12.94 -12.60 -4.42
CA ASP A 37 -13.62 -11.52 -3.70
C ASP A 37 -14.66 -10.84 -4.61
N PRO A 38 -15.82 -10.45 -4.08
CA PRO A 38 -16.86 -9.78 -4.84
C PRO A 38 -16.32 -8.45 -5.39
N LYS A 39 -16.62 -8.18 -6.65
CA LYS A 39 -16.28 -6.92 -7.33
C LYS A 39 -17.52 -6.04 -7.42
N ARG A 40 -17.34 -4.73 -7.44
CA ARG A 40 -18.47 -3.79 -7.54
C ARG A 40 -18.19 -2.68 -8.54
N THR A 41 -19.25 -2.21 -9.20
CA THR A 41 -19.21 -0.96 -9.96
C THR A 41 -19.14 0.24 -9.00
N ASP A 42 -18.86 1.42 -9.56
CA ASP A 42 -19.14 2.69 -8.91
C ASP A 42 -20.65 2.95 -8.77
N ILE A 43 -21.01 3.96 -7.96
CA ILE A 43 -22.39 4.41 -7.81
C ILE A 43 -22.70 5.33 -8.99
N SER A 44 -23.64 4.91 -9.83
CA SER A 44 -24.10 5.67 -10.99
C SER A 44 -25.00 6.86 -10.62
N PRO A 45 -25.11 7.88 -11.51
CA PRO A 45 -26.12 8.93 -11.38
C PRO A 45 -27.55 8.40 -11.35
N ALA A 46 -28.46 9.18 -10.75
CA ALA A 46 -29.88 8.82 -10.62
C ALA A 46 -30.65 8.86 -11.95
N GLU A 47 -30.46 7.83 -12.78
CA GLU A 47 -31.00 7.77 -14.13
C GLU A 47 -31.61 6.39 -14.45
N THR A 48 -32.46 6.32 -15.48
CA THR A 48 -33.02 5.05 -15.96
C THR A 48 -32.04 4.28 -16.84
N ASN A 49 -31.02 4.93 -17.40
CA ASN A 49 -29.98 4.30 -18.22
C ASN A 49 -28.58 4.62 -17.68
N PRO A 50 -28.27 4.22 -16.44
CA PRO A 50 -27.03 4.61 -15.79
C PRO A 50 -25.81 4.09 -16.55
N GLN A 51 -24.75 4.90 -16.56
CA GLN A 51 -23.42 4.52 -17.01
C GLN A 51 -22.51 4.38 -15.79
N PHE A 52 -21.73 3.30 -15.77
CA PHE A 52 -20.76 3.00 -14.73
C PHE A 52 -19.37 3.35 -15.25
N LEU A 53 -18.55 4.03 -14.44
CA LEU A 53 -17.14 4.28 -14.76
C LEU A 53 -16.31 3.00 -14.60
N ALA A 54 -16.65 2.18 -13.60
CA ALA A 54 -16.06 0.86 -13.39
C ALA A 54 -16.99 -0.21 -13.98
N ASP A 55 -16.87 -0.44 -15.29
CA ASP A 55 -17.73 -1.36 -16.05
C ASP A 55 -17.05 -2.69 -16.43
N GLN A 56 -15.73 -2.82 -16.22
CA GLN A 56 -14.93 -3.98 -16.62
C GLN A 56 -14.31 -4.70 -15.41
N PHE A 57 -14.50 -6.01 -15.33
CA PHE A 57 -14.10 -6.85 -14.20
C PHE A 57 -13.36 -8.11 -14.66
N GLU A 58 -12.25 -8.42 -14.00
CA GLU A 58 -11.43 -9.61 -14.29
C GLU A 58 -11.54 -10.65 -13.17
N PHE A 59 -11.86 -11.90 -13.50
CA PHE A 59 -11.93 -13.00 -12.55
C PHE A 59 -10.94 -14.10 -12.92
N GLU A 60 -10.08 -14.48 -11.98
CA GLU A 60 -9.09 -15.54 -12.22
C GLU A 60 -9.72 -16.93 -12.05
N ILE A 61 -9.66 -17.74 -13.12
CA ILE A 61 -10.12 -19.13 -13.14
C ILE A 61 -8.92 -20.03 -12.83
N LYS A 62 -8.81 -20.43 -11.56
CA LYS A 62 -7.65 -21.16 -10.99
C LYS A 62 -7.37 -22.47 -11.71
N ASN A 63 -8.42 -23.20 -12.11
CA ASN A 63 -8.30 -24.51 -12.73
C ASN A 63 -8.09 -24.44 -14.25
N GLY A 64 -8.06 -23.24 -14.85
CA GLY A 64 -7.91 -23.06 -16.30
C GLY A 64 -9.12 -23.48 -17.13
N TYR A 65 -10.19 -23.95 -16.51
CA TYR A 65 -11.50 -24.24 -17.11
C TYR A 65 -12.62 -23.81 -16.17
N ILE A 66 -13.75 -23.44 -16.76
CA ILE A 66 -14.99 -23.11 -16.05
C ILE A 66 -15.63 -24.42 -15.59
N GLN A 67 -15.91 -24.55 -14.29
CA GLN A 67 -16.61 -25.71 -13.75
C GLN A 67 -18.11 -25.61 -14.04
N ALA A 68 -18.79 -26.76 -14.11
CA ALA A 68 -20.24 -26.81 -14.35
C ALA A 68 -21.06 -26.03 -13.29
N ASN A 69 -20.51 -25.91 -12.08
CA ASN A 69 -21.15 -25.24 -10.94
C ASN A 69 -20.65 -23.81 -10.72
N ASP A 70 -19.82 -23.26 -11.62
CA ASP A 70 -19.38 -21.87 -11.49
C ASP A 70 -20.53 -20.95 -11.89
N ILE A 71 -21.06 -20.25 -10.89
CA ILE A 71 -22.16 -19.29 -11.04
C ILE A 71 -21.60 -17.89 -10.82
N LEU A 72 -21.86 -17.01 -11.78
CA LEU A 72 -21.66 -15.57 -11.61
C LEU A 72 -22.95 -14.97 -11.07
N LYS A 73 -22.94 -14.61 -9.78
CA LYS A 73 -24.04 -13.91 -9.13
C LYS A 73 -23.87 -12.41 -9.35
N LEU A 74 -24.93 -11.76 -9.85
CA LEU A 74 -24.98 -10.32 -9.99
C LEU A 74 -26.11 -9.75 -9.15
N GLU A 75 -25.77 -8.82 -8.28
CA GLU A 75 -26.70 -8.14 -7.39
C GLU A 75 -26.72 -6.65 -7.72
N CYS A 76 -27.91 -6.10 -7.95
CA CYS A 76 -28.10 -4.68 -8.17
C CYS A 76 -28.68 -4.04 -6.90
N HIS A 77 -27.97 -3.03 -6.41
CA HIS A 77 -28.32 -2.28 -5.21
C HIS A 77 -28.68 -0.85 -5.57
N ALA A 78 -29.69 -0.28 -4.90
CA ALA A 78 -29.95 1.16 -4.92
C ALA A 78 -29.33 1.79 -3.67
N ALA A 79 -28.45 2.77 -3.89
CA ALA A 79 -27.86 3.57 -2.83
C ALA A 79 -28.89 4.60 -2.32
N GLY A 80 -29.11 4.61 -1.01
CA GLY A 80 -29.93 5.62 -0.33
C GLY A 80 -29.12 6.88 0.00
N HIS A 81 -29.76 7.79 0.75
CA HIS A 81 -29.02 8.87 1.40
C HIS A 81 -28.21 8.28 2.57
N GLY A 82 -26.88 8.31 2.46
CA GLY A 82 -25.96 7.77 3.48
C GLY A 82 -25.27 6.48 3.02
N ASN A 83 -24.86 5.65 3.99
CA ASN A 83 -24.20 4.36 3.74
C ASN A 83 -25.19 3.19 3.54
N ASP A 84 -26.50 3.47 3.53
CA ASP A 84 -27.53 2.46 3.39
C ASP A 84 -27.75 2.12 1.90
N SER A 85 -27.73 0.82 1.59
CA SER A 85 -28.06 0.31 0.25
C SER A 85 -29.13 -0.77 0.34
N VAL A 86 -30.08 -0.75 -0.59
CA VAL A 86 -31.16 -1.73 -0.65
C VAL A 86 -30.98 -2.62 -1.87
N LEU A 87 -31.01 -3.94 -1.67
CA LEU A 87 -31.02 -4.90 -2.77
C LEU A 87 -32.30 -4.72 -3.61
N VAL A 88 -32.09 -4.28 -4.85
CA VAL A 88 -33.16 -4.02 -5.80
C VAL A 88 -33.46 -5.27 -6.60
N GLY A 89 -32.46 -5.95 -7.14
CA GLY A 89 -32.69 -7.20 -7.87
C GLY A 89 -31.42 -8.01 -8.00
N GLU A 90 -31.60 -9.30 -8.27
CA GLU A 90 -30.50 -10.24 -8.43
C GLU A 90 -30.71 -11.08 -9.70
N THR A 91 -29.62 -11.66 -10.18
CA THR A 91 -29.60 -12.61 -11.29
C THR A 91 -28.37 -13.49 -11.15
N GLU A 92 -28.50 -14.73 -11.58
CA GLU A 92 -27.42 -15.71 -11.60
C GLU A 92 -27.17 -16.14 -13.04
N VAL A 93 -25.91 -16.25 -13.41
CA VAL A 93 -25.48 -16.73 -14.72
C VAL A 93 -24.58 -17.94 -14.53
N THR A 94 -25.06 -19.11 -14.93
CA THR A 94 -24.24 -20.32 -14.99
C THR A 94 -23.20 -20.16 -16.10
N LEU A 95 -21.92 -20.08 -15.73
CA LEU A 95 -20.85 -19.81 -16.70
C LEU A 95 -20.66 -20.94 -17.71
N ALA A 96 -21.04 -22.17 -17.36
CA ALA A 96 -21.03 -23.32 -18.26
C ALA A 96 -21.99 -23.17 -19.44
N ASP A 97 -23.13 -22.48 -19.25
CA ASP A 97 -24.15 -22.27 -20.27
C ASP A 97 -23.70 -21.27 -21.36
N LEU A 98 -22.67 -20.46 -21.05
CA LEU A 98 -22.13 -19.47 -21.98
C LEU A 98 -21.27 -20.09 -23.09
N ASN A 99 -20.77 -21.32 -22.91
CA ASN A 99 -19.90 -22.03 -23.86
C ASN A 99 -18.75 -21.14 -24.43
N LEU A 100 -18.06 -20.42 -23.54
CA LEU A 100 -17.02 -19.46 -23.91
C LEU A 100 -15.77 -20.14 -24.48
N GLN A 101 -15.33 -19.70 -25.66
CA GLN A 101 -14.02 -20.07 -26.23
C GLN A 101 -12.96 -19.01 -25.93
N ASP A 102 -11.69 -19.41 -25.99
CA ASP A 102 -10.55 -18.52 -25.72
C ASP A 102 -10.53 -17.33 -26.68
N ASN A 103 -10.47 -16.13 -26.12
CA ASN A 103 -10.53 -14.83 -26.80
C ASN A 103 -11.83 -14.54 -27.57
N GLN A 104 -12.89 -15.33 -27.38
CA GLN A 104 -14.20 -15.04 -27.95
C GLN A 104 -14.96 -14.06 -27.05
N LYS A 105 -15.44 -12.94 -27.62
CA LYS A 105 -16.37 -12.01 -26.96
C LYS A 105 -17.80 -12.52 -27.16
N LEU A 106 -18.46 -12.95 -26.08
CA LEU A 106 -19.88 -13.30 -26.06
C LEU A 106 -20.66 -12.14 -25.44
N SER A 107 -21.72 -11.70 -26.10
CA SER A 107 -22.60 -10.64 -25.57
C SER A 107 -23.97 -11.20 -25.26
N GLN A 108 -24.45 -10.99 -24.03
CA GLN A 108 -25.75 -11.47 -23.57
C GLN A 108 -26.51 -10.36 -22.85
N ARG A 109 -27.81 -10.26 -23.11
CA ARG A 109 -28.69 -9.36 -22.36
C ARG A 109 -29.24 -10.07 -21.13
N ILE A 110 -28.90 -9.58 -19.96
CA ILE A 110 -29.26 -10.14 -18.66
C ILE A 110 -30.33 -9.26 -18.01
N LYS A 111 -31.25 -9.86 -17.26
CA LYS A 111 -32.35 -9.15 -16.58
C LYS A 111 -32.20 -9.30 -15.07
N PHE A 112 -32.25 -8.19 -14.34
CA PHE A 112 -32.38 -8.22 -12.88
C PHE A 112 -33.83 -8.53 -12.50
N THR A 113 -33.99 -9.49 -11.60
CA THR A 113 -35.30 -9.90 -11.11
C THR A 113 -35.39 -9.76 -9.60
N LYS A 114 -36.59 -9.49 -9.10
CA LYS A 114 -36.91 -9.51 -7.67
C LYS A 114 -38.19 -10.29 -7.47
N VAL A 115 -38.22 -11.08 -6.42
CA VAL A 115 -39.46 -11.73 -5.97
C VAL A 115 -40.23 -10.74 -5.10
N GLU A 116 -41.36 -10.27 -5.59
CA GLU A 116 -42.26 -9.35 -4.88
C GLU A 116 -43.66 -9.98 -4.87
N ASN A 117 -44.22 -10.25 -3.69
CA ASN A 117 -45.53 -10.91 -3.53
C ASN A 117 -45.65 -12.25 -4.30
N TYR A 118 -44.61 -13.10 -4.20
CA TYR A 118 -44.52 -14.39 -4.91
C TYR A 118 -44.54 -14.29 -6.45
N LYS A 119 -44.38 -13.09 -7.02
CA LYS A 119 -44.24 -12.87 -8.46
C LYS A 119 -42.84 -12.39 -8.79
N LEU A 120 -42.24 -13.00 -9.80
CA LEU A 120 -40.96 -12.57 -10.35
C LEU A 120 -41.19 -11.28 -11.16
N ARG A 121 -40.61 -10.17 -10.70
CA ARG A 121 -40.67 -8.88 -11.39
C ARG A 121 -39.30 -8.54 -11.94
N VAL A 122 -39.24 -8.23 -13.24
CA VAL A 122 -38.03 -7.66 -13.86
C VAL A 122 -37.94 -6.20 -13.45
N ILE A 123 -36.79 -5.76 -12.94
CA ILE A 123 -36.59 -4.36 -12.50
C ILE A 123 -35.66 -3.59 -13.45
N GLY A 124 -34.75 -4.31 -14.09
CA GLY A 124 -33.85 -3.74 -15.08
C GLY A 124 -33.22 -4.82 -15.95
N SER A 125 -32.46 -4.38 -16.94
CA SER A 125 -31.66 -5.24 -17.80
C SER A 125 -30.36 -4.54 -18.19
N PHE A 126 -29.33 -5.31 -18.49
CA PHE A 126 -28.05 -4.81 -18.97
C PHE A 126 -27.49 -5.76 -20.03
N GLN A 127 -26.54 -5.29 -20.82
CA GLN A 127 -25.79 -6.10 -21.78
C GLN A 127 -24.45 -6.46 -21.13
N ALA A 128 -24.19 -7.74 -20.89
CA ALA A 128 -22.90 -8.22 -20.39
C ALA A 128 -22.09 -8.81 -21.53
N ASN A 129 -20.82 -8.41 -21.62
CA ASN A 129 -19.85 -8.99 -22.51
C ASN A 129 -18.89 -9.86 -21.72
N PHE A 130 -18.79 -11.13 -22.10
CA PHE A 130 -17.90 -12.12 -21.50
C PHE A 130 -16.75 -12.42 -22.45
N THR A 131 -15.52 -12.47 -21.95
CA THR A 131 -14.35 -12.88 -22.75
C THR A 131 -13.42 -13.70 -21.89
N LEU A 132 -13.08 -14.91 -22.34
CA LEU A 132 -12.14 -15.77 -21.65
C LEU A 132 -10.73 -15.54 -22.20
N ILE A 133 -9.85 -14.93 -21.41
CA ILE A 133 -8.49 -14.58 -21.83
C ILE A 133 -7.52 -15.61 -21.23
N PRO A 134 -6.75 -16.35 -22.05
CA PRO A 134 -5.68 -17.19 -21.52
C PRO A 134 -4.64 -16.29 -20.86
N LYS A 135 -4.34 -16.51 -19.58
CA LYS A 135 -3.31 -15.73 -18.89
C LYS A 135 -2.01 -15.99 -19.64
N LYS A 136 -1.43 -14.96 -20.27
CA LYS A 136 -0.09 -15.08 -20.85
C LYS A 136 0.84 -15.40 -19.68
N VAL A 137 1.20 -16.67 -19.59
CA VAL A 137 2.07 -17.20 -18.58
C VAL A 137 3.40 -16.47 -18.76
N ALA A 138 3.67 -15.48 -17.91
CA ALA A 138 4.98 -14.82 -17.84
C ALA A 138 6.09 -15.83 -17.48
N GLU A 139 5.75 -17.08 -17.16
CA GLU A 139 6.72 -18.14 -16.85
C GLU A 139 7.54 -18.63 -18.05
N ASP A 140 7.17 -18.34 -19.31
CA ASP A 140 8.12 -18.61 -20.40
C ASP A 140 9.32 -17.66 -20.30
N GLN A 141 9.13 -16.44 -19.81
CA GLN A 141 10.26 -15.54 -19.54
C GLN A 141 11.03 -15.96 -18.29
N SER A 142 10.40 -16.48 -17.24
CA SER A 142 11.13 -16.95 -16.05
C SER A 142 11.87 -18.27 -16.26
N LYS A 143 11.36 -19.16 -17.13
CA LYS A 143 12.09 -20.37 -17.57
C LYS A 143 13.23 -20.01 -18.49
N ILE A 144 13.05 -19.07 -19.42
CA ILE A 144 14.12 -18.53 -20.25
C ILE A 144 15.19 -17.86 -19.36
N VAL A 145 14.81 -17.04 -18.39
CA VAL A 145 15.73 -16.41 -17.43
C VAL A 145 16.46 -17.45 -16.59
N LYS A 146 15.80 -18.48 -16.06
CA LYS A 146 16.48 -19.59 -15.35
C LYS A 146 17.40 -20.41 -16.25
N GLN A 147 17.06 -20.55 -17.53
CA GLN A 147 17.90 -21.24 -18.51
C GLN A 147 19.15 -20.41 -18.86
N TYR A 148 19.01 -19.08 -18.90
CA TYR A 148 20.13 -18.14 -19.02
C TYR A 148 20.97 -18.07 -17.73
N GLU A 149 20.37 -18.08 -16.54
CA GLU A 149 21.10 -18.14 -15.24
C GLU A 149 21.90 -19.44 -15.12
N MET A 150 21.35 -20.59 -15.54
CA MET A 150 22.10 -21.86 -15.58
C MET A 150 23.23 -21.86 -16.61
N GLN A 151 23.09 -21.15 -17.74
CA GLN A 151 24.17 -20.97 -18.70
C GLN A 151 25.24 -20.02 -18.18
N GLU A 152 24.85 -18.94 -17.49
CA GLU A 152 25.78 -17.99 -16.86
C GLU A 152 26.59 -18.67 -15.75
N ASP A 153 25.97 -19.48 -14.88
CA ASP A 153 26.67 -20.27 -13.87
C ASP A 153 27.67 -21.28 -14.48
N PHE A 154 27.34 -21.85 -15.64
CA PHE A 154 28.23 -22.76 -16.36
C PHE A 154 29.43 -22.02 -16.98
N THR A 155 29.20 -20.83 -17.55
CA THR A 155 30.30 -19.98 -18.02
C THR A 155 31.14 -19.46 -16.86
N PHE A 156 30.54 -19.01 -15.75
CA PHE A 156 31.26 -18.44 -14.61
C PHE A 156 32.15 -19.47 -13.89
N LYS A 157 31.70 -20.73 -13.80
CA LYS A 157 32.54 -21.84 -13.29
C LYS A 157 33.71 -22.15 -14.22
N ASN A 158 33.53 -22.08 -15.53
CA ASN A 158 34.62 -22.25 -16.49
C ASN A 158 35.59 -21.06 -16.46
N THR A 159 35.11 -19.81 -16.34
CA THR A 159 35.99 -18.63 -16.27
C THR A 159 36.82 -18.60 -14.99
N LYS A 160 36.27 -19.04 -13.84
CA LYS A 160 37.04 -19.20 -12.59
C LYS A 160 38.12 -20.29 -12.68
N GLN A 161 37.87 -21.39 -13.42
CA GLN A 161 38.93 -22.38 -13.68
C GLN A 161 40.05 -21.84 -14.57
N PHE A 162 39.75 -20.94 -15.52
CA PHE A 162 40.77 -20.29 -16.35
C PHE A 162 41.56 -19.21 -15.59
N GLN A 163 40.93 -18.45 -14.69
CA GLN A 163 41.62 -17.44 -13.87
C GLN A 163 42.56 -18.05 -12.82
N ASN A 164 42.16 -19.16 -12.18
CA ASN A 164 43.03 -19.87 -11.24
C ASN A 164 44.28 -20.46 -11.93
N ASN A 165 44.19 -20.79 -13.23
CA ASN A 165 45.35 -21.23 -14.02
C ASN A 165 46.21 -20.06 -14.54
N SER A 166 45.67 -18.84 -14.66
CA SER A 166 46.47 -17.67 -15.05
C SER A 166 47.20 -17.03 -13.86
N GLU A 167 46.61 -17.03 -12.66
CA GLU A 167 47.27 -16.53 -11.45
C GLU A 167 48.45 -17.42 -11.01
N PHE A 168 48.37 -18.73 -11.25
CA PHE A 168 49.49 -19.64 -10.98
C PHE A 168 50.69 -19.41 -11.92
N ASN A 169 50.48 -18.87 -13.12
CA ASN A 169 51.56 -18.54 -14.06
C ASN A 169 52.15 -17.13 -13.88
N GLN A 170 51.43 -16.20 -13.25
CA GLN A 170 51.96 -14.86 -12.97
C GLN A 170 52.77 -14.80 -11.67
N MET A 171 52.52 -15.71 -10.71
CA MET A 171 53.28 -15.77 -9.47
C MET A 171 54.72 -16.31 -9.62
N SER A 172 55.10 -16.83 -10.80
CA SER A 172 56.47 -17.27 -11.10
C SER A 172 57.34 -16.23 -11.81
N GLN A 173 56.87 -15.00 -12.05
CA GLN A 173 57.66 -13.98 -12.78
C GLN A 173 57.89 -12.66 -12.03
N THR A 174 57.44 -12.51 -10.78
CA THR A 174 57.64 -11.27 -10.00
C THR A 174 58.58 -11.45 -8.80
N ASN A 175 59.75 -12.06 -9.02
CA ASN A 175 60.83 -12.07 -8.02
C ASN A 175 62.13 -11.39 -8.48
N ASP A 176 62.18 -10.87 -9.71
CA ASP A 176 63.31 -10.05 -10.16
C ASP A 176 62.78 -8.67 -10.58
N GLN A 177 63.01 -7.67 -9.71
CA GLN A 177 63.09 -6.22 -9.96
C GLN A 177 62.44 -5.42 -8.81
N ILE A 178 63.14 -5.34 -7.68
CA ILE A 178 62.99 -4.22 -6.75
C ILE A 178 64.40 -3.71 -6.43
N ASN A 179 64.84 -2.71 -7.18
CA ASN A 179 65.81 -1.72 -6.71
C ASN A 179 65.78 -0.48 -7.61
N ASN A 180 65.87 0.69 -6.97
CA ASN A 180 65.95 2.06 -7.50
C ASN A 180 64.61 2.77 -7.75
N SER A 181 64.17 3.60 -6.80
CA SER A 181 64.60 5.00 -6.72
C SER A 181 63.67 5.83 -5.81
N LYS A 182 64.31 6.53 -4.88
CA LYS A 182 63.75 7.63 -4.07
C LYS A 182 63.99 8.95 -4.81
N ASN A 183 63.05 9.90 -4.75
CA ASN A 183 63.23 11.27 -4.20
C ASN A 183 62.27 12.34 -4.78
N PHE A 184 61.66 13.08 -3.84
CA PHE A 184 61.36 14.53 -3.78
C PHE A 184 61.05 15.32 -5.08
N ASN A 185 59.95 16.09 -5.11
CA ASN A 185 59.90 17.43 -4.50
C ASN A 185 58.51 18.12 -4.59
N THR A 186 58.38 19.19 -3.80
CA THR A 186 57.21 20.02 -3.49
C THR A 186 57.06 21.25 -4.41
N SER A 187 55.83 21.76 -4.61
CA SER A 187 55.49 23.20 -4.81
C SER A 187 53.96 23.36 -4.99
N LYS A 188 53.26 24.04 -4.08
CA LYS A 188 52.90 25.49 -4.00
C LYS A 188 51.75 25.97 -4.92
N LYS A 189 50.66 26.33 -4.23
CA LYS A 189 49.49 27.18 -4.54
C LYS A 189 49.66 28.24 -5.64
N THR A 190 48.58 28.47 -6.41
CA THR A 190 48.01 29.82 -6.65
C THR A 190 46.51 29.73 -6.98
N LYS A 191 45.73 30.68 -6.44
CA LYS A 191 44.35 31.03 -6.80
C LYS A 191 44.38 32.02 -7.96
N THR A 192 43.43 31.95 -8.90
CA THR A 192 42.89 33.11 -9.64
C THR A 192 41.54 32.75 -10.29
N ASP A 193 40.68 33.76 -10.36
CA ASP A 193 39.28 33.76 -10.79
C ASP A 193 39.01 33.43 -12.28
N PRO A 194 37.77 33.07 -12.64
CA PRO A 194 37.36 32.74 -13.99
C PRO A 194 36.74 33.95 -14.69
N ASN A 195 37.32 34.40 -15.81
CA ASN A 195 36.56 35.13 -16.83
C ASN A 195 37.33 35.20 -18.17
N LEU A 196 36.58 34.94 -19.25
CA LEU A 196 36.84 35.30 -20.64
C LEU A 196 38.08 34.70 -21.34
N ARG A 197 37.84 33.70 -22.19
CA ARG A 197 38.36 33.64 -23.58
C ARG A 197 37.79 32.43 -24.33
N ILE A 198 36.64 32.63 -24.95
CA ILE A 198 36.22 31.89 -26.15
C ILE A 198 36.51 32.87 -27.29
N PHE A 199 37.42 32.53 -28.21
CA PHE A 199 37.33 32.73 -29.66
C PHE A 199 38.66 32.41 -30.35
N ASN A 200 38.53 31.77 -31.53
CA ASN A 200 39.50 31.61 -32.61
C ASN A 200 40.67 30.63 -32.43
N ASN A 201 40.44 29.38 -32.82
CA ASN A 201 41.45 28.53 -33.44
C ASN A 201 40.82 27.75 -34.61
N LEU A 202 40.60 28.46 -35.71
CA LEU A 202 40.30 27.89 -37.02
C LEU A 202 41.16 28.63 -38.05
N SER A 203 42.43 28.26 -38.14
CA SER A 203 43.26 28.64 -39.28
C SER A 203 44.53 27.81 -39.36
N ARG A 204 44.69 27.18 -40.54
CA ARG A 204 45.93 26.71 -41.19
C ARG A 204 46.55 25.41 -40.70
N PHE A 205 46.08 24.30 -41.26
CA PHE A 205 46.96 23.18 -41.60
C PHE A 205 47.73 23.55 -42.88
N HIS A 206 48.97 24.01 -42.73
CA HIS A 206 49.93 23.98 -43.84
C HIS A 206 50.65 22.63 -43.79
N LEU A 207 50.47 21.82 -44.84
CA LEU A 207 51.29 20.63 -45.07
C LEU A 207 52.72 21.07 -45.39
N PRO A 208 53.75 20.49 -44.73
CA PRO A 208 55.13 20.77 -45.07
C PRO A 208 55.43 20.23 -46.47
N LEU A 209 55.83 21.13 -47.37
CA LEU A 209 56.33 20.81 -48.70
C LEU A 209 57.86 20.75 -48.65
N ASP A 210 58.46 19.89 -49.45
CA ASP A 210 59.91 19.85 -49.63
C ASP A 210 60.43 21.02 -50.49
N GLU A 211 61.75 21.06 -50.70
CA GLU A 211 62.45 22.10 -51.45
C GLU A 211 62.01 22.19 -52.93
N ASN A 212 61.23 21.23 -53.42
CA ASN A 212 60.66 21.18 -54.77
C ASN A 212 59.13 21.38 -54.80
N GLY A 213 58.50 21.71 -53.67
CA GLY A 213 57.06 21.96 -53.58
C GLY A 213 56.19 20.70 -53.58
N GLN A 214 56.72 19.53 -53.24
CA GLN A 214 55.97 18.28 -53.12
C GLN A 214 55.67 17.96 -51.64
N PRO A 215 54.48 17.41 -51.31
CA PRO A 215 54.14 17.04 -49.94
C PRO A 215 55.04 15.92 -49.41
N ILE A 216 55.66 16.15 -48.26
CA ILE A 216 56.56 15.18 -47.62
C ILE A 216 55.73 13.99 -47.13
N ILE A 217 55.77 12.87 -47.86
CA ILE A 217 55.18 11.59 -47.44
C ILE A 217 56.15 10.97 -46.44
N GLY A 218 55.98 11.28 -45.16
CA GLY A 218 56.67 10.59 -44.07
C GLY A 218 56.16 9.15 -43.92
N ASP A 219 57.06 8.23 -43.56
CA ASP A 219 56.75 6.81 -43.34
C ASP A 219 55.61 6.62 -42.32
N ASN A 220 54.38 6.45 -42.84
CA ASN A 220 53.12 6.37 -42.11
C ASN A 220 53.03 5.25 -41.07
N LYS A 221 53.98 4.29 -41.06
CA LYS A 221 53.95 3.16 -40.14
C LYS A 221 54.25 3.55 -38.69
N SER A 222 55.15 4.51 -38.47
CA SER A 222 55.52 4.92 -37.10
C SER A 222 54.42 5.76 -36.43
N GLN A 223 53.77 6.66 -37.18
CA GLN A 223 52.63 7.43 -36.68
C GLN A 223 51.41 6.56 -36.42
N GLN A 224 51.12 5.58 -37.27
CA GLN A 224 49.99 4.67 -37.08
C GLN A 224 50.19 3.79 -35.84
N GLN A 225 51.42 3.33 -35.58
CA GLN A 225 51.75 2.55 -34.39
C GLN A 225 51.67 3.38 -33.10
N GLN A 226 52.11 4.65 -33.15
CA GLN A 226 52.02 5.56 -32.01
C GLN A 226 50.57 5.94 -31.68
N GLN A 227 49.72 6.09 -32.70
CA GLN A 227 48.29 6.36 -32.52
C GLN A 227 47.55 5.13 -31.97
N GLN A 228 47.94 3.93 -32.38
CA GLN A 228 47.38 2.68 -31.85
C GLN A 228 47.75 2.46 -30.37
N GLN A 229 48.97 2.83 -29.98
CA GLN A 229 49.43 2.74 -28.59
C GLN A 229 48.75 3.77 -27.67
N GLN A 230 48.45 4.98 -28.17
CA GLN A 230 47.64 5.95 -27.43
C GLN A 230 46.20 5.47 -27.20
N LEU A 231 45.61 4.80 -28.18
CA LEU A 231 44.27 4.20 -28.05
C LEU A 231 44.24 3.06 -27.02
N GLN A 232 45.27 2.20 -26.99
CA GLN A 232 45.38 1.14 -25.98
C GLN A 232 45.50 1.72 -24.57
N ASN A 233 46.36 2.71 -24.36
CA ASN A 233 46.54 3.34 -23.05
C ASN A 233 45.24 4.04 -22.57
N SER A 234 44.48 4.65 -23.49
CA SER A 234 43.19 5.26 -23.15
C SER A 234 42.12 4.23 -22.78
N GLN A 235 42.12 3.06 -23.41
CA GLN A 235 41.19 1.97 -23.08
C GLN A 235 41.52 1.36 -21.71
N GLU A 236 42.81 1.16 -21.39
CA GLU A 236 43.23 0.64 -20.09
C GLU A 236 42.87 1.59 -18.94
N GLN A 237 43.03 2.91 -19.12
CA GLN A 237 42.61 3.90 -18.13
C GLN A 237 41.10 3.88 -17.89
N TYR A 238 40.29 3.71 -18.94
CA TYR A 238 38.84 3.61 -18.82
C TYR A 238 38.41 2.33 -18.08
N LEU A 239 39.07 1.20 -18.36
CA LEU A 239 38.85 -0.07 -17.65
C LEU A 239 39.21 0.04 -16.15
N GLN A 240 40.33 0.68 -15.81
CA GLN A 240 40.67 0.94 -14.40
C GLN A 240 39.64 1.83 -13.70
N GLN A 241 39.10 2.84 -14.38
CA GLN A 241 38.07 3.72 -13.83
C GLN A 241 36.76 2.97 -13.57
N LEU A 242 36.33 2.09 -14.49
CA LEU A 242 35.15 1.24 -14.30
C LEU A 242 35.33 0.27 -13.12
N GLN A 243 36.53 -0.29 -12.95
CA GLN A 243 36.82 -1.20 -11.83
C GLN A 243 36.79 -0.47 -10.48
N GLN A 244 37.23 0.79 -10.42
CA GLN A 244 37.10 1.64 -9.23
C GLN A 244 35.64 2.00 -8.92
N ILE A 245 34.81 2.25 -9.94
CA ILE A 245 33.37 2.53 -9.76
C ILE A 245 32.63 1.29 -9.24
N GLN A 246 32.95 0.10 -9.74
CA GLN A 246 32.36 -1.16 -9.26
C GLN A 246 32.73 -1.45 -7.80
N ASN A 247 33.98 -1.19 -7.40
CA ASN A 247 34.42 -1.39 -6.02
C ASN A 247 33.78 -0.40 -5.04
N ASN A 248 33.44 0.82 -5.48
CA ASN A 248 32.77 1.82 -4.63
C ASN A 248 31.26 1.59 -4.48
N ASN A 249 30.59 0.97 -5.47
CA ASN A 249 29.15 0.68 -5.40
C ASN A 249 28.81 -0.59 -4.58
N GLY A 250 29.77 -1.51 -4.41
CA GLY A 250 29.59 -2.70 -3.55
C GLY A 250 29.54 -2.38 -2.06
N PHE A 251 30.17 -1.27 -1.62
CA PHE A 251 30.25 -0.91 -0.20
C PHE A 251 28.90 -0.38 0.35
N GLY A 252 28.06 0.22 -0.50
CA GLY A 252 26.76 0.75 -0.09
C GLY A 252 25.71 -0.33 0.20
N GLN A 253 25.73 -1.45 -0.52
CA GLN A 253 24.75 -2.53 -0.31
C GLN A 253 24.98 -3.28 1.00
N THR A 254 26.23 -3.50 1.39
CA THR A 254 26.57 -4.22 2.63
C THR A 254 26.23 -3.40 3.87
N VAL A 255 26.40 -2.07 3.81
CA VAL A 255 26.05 -1.17 4.92
C VAL A 255 24.53 -1.06 5.08
N ILE A 256 23.78 -1.01 3.97
CA ILE A 256 22.30 -0.97 4.02
C ILE A 256 21.73 -2.32 4.49
N SER A 257 22.33 -3.46 4.11
CA SER A 257 21.88 -4.76 4.63
C SER A 257 22.15 -4.91 6.13
N GLN A 258 23.31 -4.47 6.62
CA GLN A 258 23.64 -4.51 8.05
C GLN A 258 22.74 -3.58 8.88
N GLN A 259 22.45 -2.36 8.40
CA GLN A 259 21.53 -1.45 9.08
C GLN A 259 20.10 -1.99 9.13
N ASN A 260 19.63 -2.67 8.08
CA ASN A 260 18.30 -3.27 8.08
C ASN A 260 18.19 -4.48 9.03
N GLU A 261 19.28 -5.24 9.20
CA GLU A 261 19.33 -6.37 10.14
C GLU A 261 19.30 -5.86 11.59
N GLU A 262 20.08 -4.81 11.90
CA GLU A 262 20.08 -4.15 13.22
C GLU A 262 18.72 -3.49 13.56
N ILE A 263 18.01 -2.94 12.57
CA ILE A 263 16.65 -2.40 12.77
C ILE A 263 15.65 -3.52 13.10
N GLU A 264 15.75 -4.68 12.46
CA GLU A 264 14.84 -5.80 12.74
C GLU A 264 15.14 -6.47 14.10
N GLU A 265 16.41 -6.57 14.50
CA GLU A 265 16.77 -7.01 15.86
C GLU A 265 16.20 -6.06 16.93
N ASN A 266 16.33 -4.74 16.74
CA ASN A 266 15.78 -3.74 17.65
C ASN A 266 14.24 -3.80 17.73
N LYS A 267 13.54 -4.04 16.62
CA LYS A 267 12.08 -4.23 16.63
C LYS A 267 11.66 -5.46 17.43
N GLN A 268 12.35 -6.59 17.26
CA GLN A 268 12.06 -7.80 18.02
C GLN A 268 12.34 -7.61 19.53
N GLN A 269 13.38 -6.86 19.87
CA GLN A 269 13.69 -6.53 21.26
C GLN A 269 12.62 -5.63 21.89
N ILE A 270 12.16 -4.58 21.20
CA ILE A 270 11.07 -3.71 21.69
C ILE A 270 9.77 -4.50 21.85
N GLN A 271 9.46 -5.39 20.92
CA GLN A 271 8.26 -6.21 20.98
C GLN A 271 8.28 -7.19 22.17
N SER A 272 9.44 -7.79 22.47
CA SER A 272 9.58 -8.66 23.65
C SER A 272 9.54 -7.88 24.97
N GLN A 273 10.11 -6.65 25.02
CA GLN A 273 10.02 -5.77 26.19
C GLN A 273 8.56 -5.36 26.50
N ASN A 274 7.80 -4.94 25.49
CA ASN A 274 6.40 -4.55 25.66
C ASN A 274 5.52 -5.72 26.14
N ASN A 275 5.77 -6.94 25.65
CA ASN A 275 5.04 -8.12 26.10
C ASN A 275 5.34 -8.47 27.57
N ASN A 276 6.58 -8.27 28.01
CA ASN A 276 6.97 -8.53 29.40
C ASN A 276 6.40 -7.47 30.36
N GLU A 277 6.36 -6.19 29.97
CA GLU A 277 5.71 -5.14 30.76
C GLU A 277 4.21 -5.40 30.93
N PHE A 278 3.52 -5.83 29.86
CA PHE A 278 2.09 -6.15 29.94
C PHE A 278 1.80 -7.30 30.91
N LEU A 279 2.61 -8.36 30.89
CA LEU A 279 2.49 -9.48 31.83
C LEU A 279 2.71 -9.03 33.28
N ASN A 280 3.73 -8.21 33.53
CA ASN A 280 4.02 -7.70 34.87
C ASN A 280 2.89 -6.81 35.43
N ILE A 281 2.28 -5.97 34.59
CA ILE A 281 1.14 -5.12 35.00
C ILE A 281 -0.08 -5.99 35.32
N SER A 282 -0.36 -7.02 34.51
CA SER A 282 -1.45 -7.96 34.76
C SER A 282 -1.26 -8.71 36.09
N ASP A 283 -0.06 -9.20 36.37
CA ASP A 283 0.25 -9.93 37.61
C ASP A 283 0.22 -9.03 38.86
N GLN A 284 0.48 -7.73 38.70
CA GLN A 284 0.33 -6.76 39.78
C GLN A 284 -1.15 -6.49 40.08
N MET A 285 -1.99 -6.30 39.05
CA MET A 285 -3.43 -6.09 39.23
C MET A 285 -4.12 -7.29 39.90
N ILE A 286 -3.70 -8.51 39.56
CA ILE A 286 -4.23 -9.73 40.19
C ILE A 286 -3.88 -9.76 41.69
N ARG A 287 -2.63 -9.44 42.05
CA ARG A 287 -2.19 -9.38 43.45
C ARG A 287 -2.90 -8.29 44.26
N ASP A 288 -3.02 -7.09 43.69
CA ASP A 288 -3.73 -5.99 44.34
C ASP A 288 -5.23 -6.31 44.56
N PHE A 289 -5.83 -7.14 43.70
CA PHE A 289 -7.20 -7.62 43.86
C PHE A 289 -7.32 -8.69 44.95
N GLU A 290 -6.37 -9.63 45.03
CA GLU A 290 -6.33 -10.67 46.07
C GLU A 290 -6.09 -10.09 47.47
N ASP A 291 -5.19 -9.11 47.59
CA ASP A 291 -4.88 -8.45 48.87
C ASP A 291 -6.05 -7.60 49.40
N ASN A 292 -6.85 -6.99 48.51
CA ASN A 292 -8.07 -6.28 48.90
C ASN A 292 -9.18 -7.22 49.40
N GLN A 293 -9.32 -8.43 48.85
CA GLN A 293 -10.34 -9.39 49.30
C GLN A 293 -10.02 -10.01 50.66
N MET A 294 -8.74 -10.15 51.01
CA MET A 294 -8.30 -10.79 52.26
C MET A 294 -8.32 -9.85 53.48
N SER A 295 -8.45 -8.54 53.29
CA SER A 295 -8.44 -7.56 54.39
C SER A 295 -9.81 -7.21 54.98
N GLU A 296 -10.92 -7.59 54.34
CA GLU A 296 -12.29 -7.29 54.81
C GLU A 296 -12.97 -8.41 55.63
N SER A 297 -12.29 -9.52 55.95
CA SER A 297 -12.91 -10.67 56.62
C SER A 297 -12.97 -10.61 58.15
N ASN A 298 -13.07 -9.42 58.76
CA ASN A 298 -13.21 -9.27 60.22
C ASN A 298 -14.59 -8.69 60.60
N GLN A 299 -15.51 -9.61 60.94
CA GLN A 299 -16.72 -9.41 61.75
C GLN A 299 -17.61 -8.20 61.41
N THR A 300 -17.97 -8.02 60.15
CA THR A 300 -19.14 -7.21 59.80
C THR A 300 -20.42 -8.00 60.03
N THR A 301 -21.25 -7.52 60.94
CA THR A 301 -22.60 -8.07 61.16
C THR A 301 -23.42 -7.93 59.88
N ILE A 302 -24.34 -8.86 59.59
CA ILE A 302 -25.19 -8.82 58.37
C ILE A 302 -25.90 -7.45 58.19
N SER A 303 -26.19 -6.75 59.29
CA SER A 303 -26.73 -5.39 59.29
C SER A 303 -25.78 -4.32 58.74
N ASP A 304 -24.47 -4.46 58.98
CA ASP A 304 -23.44 -3.53 58.48
C ASP A 304 -23.16 -3.78 56.99
N ILE A 305 -23.16 -5.05 56.56
CA ILE A 305 -23.03 -5.47 55.15
C ILE A 305 -24.22 -4.96 54.32
N LEU A 306 -25.42 -4.91 54.93
CA LEU A 306 -26.61 -4.42 54.25
C LEU A 306 -26.71 -2.90 54.20
N GLY A 307 -25.96 -2.17 55.04
CA GLY A 307 -25.92 -0.70 55.06
C GLY A 307 -27.17 -0.06 55.68
N THR A 308 -28.02 -0.85 56.33
CA THR A 308 -29.35 -0.42 56.77
C THR A 308 -29.34 -0.21 58.27
N LYS A 309 -29.38 1.06 58.69
CA LYS A 309 -29.60 1.43 60.09
C LYS A 309 -31.04 1.06 60.47
N LEU A 310 -31.20 -0.13 61.05
CA LEU A 310 -32.50 -0.68 61.48
C LEU A 310 -32.90 -0.24 62.90
N ASP A 311 -32.24 0.78 63.43
CA ASP A 311 -32.47 1.34 64.76
C ASP A 311 -33.82 2.08 64.77
N GLY A 312 -34.91 1.35 65.00
CA GLY A 312 -36.26 1.94 65.11
C GLY A 312 -37.42 0.97 64.87
N ILE A 313 -37.19 -0.20 64.26
CA ILE A 313 -38.24 -1.19 64.00
C ILE A 313 -38.25 -2.22 65.14
N SER A 314 -39.16 -2.05 66.10
CA SER A 314 -39.27 -2.97 67.25
C SER A 314 -39.90 -4.32 66.90
N ASP A 315 -40.70 -4.39 65.83
CA ASP A 315 -41.34 -5.63 65.39
C ASP A 315 -40.37 -6.46 64.52
N LYS A 316 -40.01 -7.65 65.03
CA LYS A 316 -39.14 -8.60 64.34
C LYS A 316 -39.70 -8.99 62.97
N MET A 317 -41.02 -9.03 62.80
CA MET A 317 -41.65 -9.44 61.56
C MET A 317 -41.55 -8.37 60.47
N GLU A 318 -41.67 -7.09 60.83
CA GLU A 318 -41.45 -5.98 59.91
C GLU A 318 -39.97 -5.89 59.49
N ARG A 319 -39.05 -6.06 60.45
CA ARG A 319 -37.62 -6.10 60.17
C ARG A 319 -37.25 -7.21 59.16
N TRP A 320 -37.86 -8.39 59.29
CA TRP A 320 -37.61 -9.50 58.36
C TRP A 320 -38.17 -9.23 56.96
N LYS A 321 -39.34 -8.57 56.85
CA LYS A 321 -39.90 -8.16 55.55
C LYS A 321 -39.03 -7.13 54.83
N VAL A 322 -38.49 -6.14 55.56
CA VAL A 322 -37.57 -5.13 54.99
C VAL A 322 -36.29 -5.79 54.50
N LEU A 323 -35.66 -6.62 55.35
CA LEU A 323 -34.43 -7.35 54.99
C LEU A 323 -34.65 -8.27 53.78
N SER A 324 -35.79 -8.97 53.71
CA SER A 324 -36.11 -9.85 52.57
C SER A 324 -36.30 -9.06 51.27
N LYS A 325 -36.96 -7.90 51.33
CA LYS A 325 -37.13 -7.02 50.17
C LYS A 325 -35.80 -6.44 49.69
N GLU A 326 -34.96 -5.96 50.60
CA GLU A 326 -33.64 -5.42 50.27
C GLU A 326 -32.69 -6.50 49.73
N LEU A 327 -32.70 -7.70 50.31
CA LEU A 327 -31.95 -8.83 49.78
C LEU A 327 -32.40 -9.16 48.35
N GLY A 328 -33.71 -9.16 48.09
CA GLY A 328 -34.26 -9.34 46.75
C GLY A 328 -33.78 -8.27 45.76
N GLN A 329 -33.81 -7.00 46.16
CA GLN A 329 -33.31 -5.88 45.34
C GLN A 329 -31.81 -6.01 45.05
N LYS A 330 -31.00 -6.35 46.06
CA LYS A 330 -29.55 -6.56 45.89
C LYS A 330 -29.25 -7.76 45.00
N MET A 331 -30.00 -8.86 45.12
CA MET A 331 -29.84 -10.03 44.25
C MET A 331 -30.19 -9.71 42.80
N GLU A 332 -31.27 -8.94 42.56
CA GLU A 332 -31.63 -8.47 41.23
C GLU A 332 -30.54 -7.54 40.65
N MET A 333 -30.06 -6.58 41.43
CA MET A 333 -28.96 -5.69 41.02
C MET A 333 -27.69 -6.49 40.69
N ASN A 334 -27.35 -7.48 41.50
CA ASN A 334 -26.18 -8.34 41.28
C ASN A 334 -26.33 -9.15 39.98
N HIS A 335 -27.53 -9.66 39.68
CA HIS A 335 -27.79 -10.35 38.42
C HIS A 335 -27.69 -9.41 37.20
N ARG A 336 -28.18 -8.16 37.31
CA ARG A 336 -27.99 -7.15 36.26
C ARG A 336 -26.52 -6.81 36.05
N MET A 337 -25.76 -6.64 37.12
CA MET A 337 -24.31 -6.37 37.05
C MET A 337 -23.55 -7.56 36.42
N HIS A 338 -23.86 -8.80 36.80
CA HIS A 338 -23.25 -9.98 36.18
C HIS A 338 -23.53 -10.04 34.68
N LYS A 339 -24.78 -9.77 34.27
CA LYS A 339 -25.14 -9.74 32.86
C LYS A 339 -24.38 -8.64 32.10
N GLU A 340 -24.24 -7.45 32.68
CA GLU A 340 -23.46 -6.36 32.08
C GLU A 340 -21.96 -6.72 31.95
N ILE A 341 -21.40 -7.40 32.95
CA ILE A 341 -20.01 -7.90 32.90
C ILE A 341 -19.86 -8.96 31.80
N GLU A 342 -20.81 -9.88 31.66
CA GLU A 342 -20.79 -10.89 30.59
C GLU A 342 -20.88 -10.25 29.20
N GLU A 343 -21.75 -9.27 29.02
CA GLU A 343 -21.89 -8.51 27.77
C GLU A 343 -20.59 -7.75 27.43
N LYS A 344 -19.98 -7.05 28.41
CA LYS A 344 -18.68 -6.39 28.24
C LYS A 344 -17.56 -7.39 27.93
N THR A 345 -17.54 -8.53 28.63
CA THR A 345 -16.56 -9.60 28.40
C THR A 345 -16.68 -10.16 26.97
N LYS A 346 -17.91 -10.31 26.48
CA LYS A 346 -18.17 -10.73 25.10
C LYS A 346 -17.68 -9.68 24.09
N GLY A 347 -17.98 -8.40 24.32
CA GLY A 347 -17.48 -7.30 23.48
C GLY A 347 -15.95 -7.24 23.43
N ILE A 348 -15.27 -7.45 24.56
CA ILE A 348 -13.80 -7.53 24.60
C ILE A 348 -13.28 -8.70 23.76
N LYS A 349 -13.94 -9.87 23.81
CA LYS A 349 -13.54 -11.02 22.96
C LYS A 349 -13.71 -10.72 21.48
N GLU A 350 -14.85 -10.14 21.08
CA GLU A 350 -15.12 -9.76 19.69
C GLU A 350 -14.08 -8.74 19.19
N THR A 351 -13.77 -7.69 19.96
CA THR A 351 -12.70 -6.73 19.61
C THR A 351 -11.30 -7.38 19.56
N GLY A 352 -11.03 -8.35 20.42
CA GLY A 352 -9.78 -9.12 20.40
C GLY A 352 -9.64 -9.96 19.13
N GLU A 353 -10.71 -10.58 18.65
CA GLU A 353 -10.76 -11.32 17.39
C GLU A 353 -10.52 -10.38 16.19
N GLU A 354 -11.17 -9.22 16.16
CA GLU A 354 -10.98 -8.20 15.12
C GLU A 354 -9.51 -7.72 15.05
N ILE A 355 -8.88 -7.44 16.20
CA ILE A 355 -7.46 -7.07 16.25
C ILE A 355 -6.57 -8.16 15.66
N VAL A 356 -6.86 -9.44 15.92
CA VAL A 356 -6.09 -10.57 15.38
C VAL A 356 -6.26 -10.66 13.87
N GLU A 357 -7.46 -10.44 13.34
CA GLU A 357 -7.73 -10.41 11.90
C GLU A 357 -7.03 -9.24 11.21
N LEU A 358 -7.15 -8.02 11.75
CA LEU A 358 -6.45 -6.84 11.23
C LEU A 358 -4.93 -7.06 11.20
N ARG A 359 -4.33 -7.67 12.23
CA ARG A 359 -2.91 -8.04 12.24
C ARG A 359 -2.53 -9.08 11.17
N LYS A 360 -3.45 -9.94 10.75
CA LYS A 360 -3.21 -10.86 9.60
C LYS A 360 -3.25 -10.09 8.28
N VAL A 361 -4.20 -9.17 8.12
CA VAL A 361 -4.32 -8.32 6.92
C VAL A 361 -3.08 -7.45 6.74
N VAL A 362 -2.61 -6.78 7.80
CA VAL A 362 -1.39 -5.96 7.75
C VAL A 362 -0.17 -6.77 7.29
N ARG A 363 0.06 -7.95 7.89
CA ARG A 363 1.17 -8.84 7.47
C ARG A 363 1.06 -9.29 6.01
N ASN A 364 -0.16 -9.53 5.52
CA ASN A 364 -0.37 -9.88 4.11
C ASN A 364 -0.02 -8.70 3.19
N LEU A 365 -0.48 -7.49 3.52
CA LEU A 365 -0.19 -6.27 2.77
C LEU A 365 1.31 -5.93 2.77
N GLU A 366 2.00 -6.08 3.90
CA GLU A 366 3.45 -5.90 3.99
C GLU A 366 4.20 -6.89 3.07
N ASN A 367 3.78 -8.16 3.04
CA ASN A 367 4.34 -9.16 2.14
C ASN A 367 4.08 -8.83 0.67
N GLN A 368 2.87 -8.41 0.31
CA GLN A 368 2.55 -7.98 -1.05
C GLN A 368 3.38 -6.77 -1.48
N ASN A 369 3.52 -5.77 -0.62
CA ASN A 369 4.32 -4.58 -0.88
C ASN A 369 5.81 -4.94 -1.07
N ARG A 370 6.34 -5.87 -0.27
CA ARG A 370 7.70 -6.40 -0.44
C ARG A 370 7.88 -7.08 -1.80
N ILE A 371 6.91 -7.87 -2.26
CA ILE A 371 6.95 -8.53 -3.57
C ILE A 371 6.88 -7.49 -4.70
N LEU A 372 6.01 -6.50 -4.60
CA LEU A 372 5.87 -5.42 -5.58
C LEU A 372 7.16 -4.61 -5.70
N LYS A 373 7.79 -4.23 -4.58
CA LYS A 373 9.09 -3.53 -4.59
C LYS A 373 10.18 -4.33 -5.32
N LYS A 374 10.26 -5.64 -5.07
CA LYS A 374 11.20 -6.52 -5.79
C LYS A 374 10.91 -6.57 -7.30
N ARG A 375 9.63 -6.60 -7.69
CA ARG A 375 9.22 -6.63 -9.09
C ARG A 375 9.55 -5.33 -9.82
N VAL A 376 9.23 -4.19 -9.19
CA VAL A 376 9.57 -2.86 -9.72
C VAL A 376 11.07 -2.72 -9.92
N TYR A 377 11.87 -3.12 -8.93
CA TYR A 377 13.33 -3.12 -9.06
C TYR A 377 13.83 -3.99 -10.23
N ALA A 378 13.28 -5.20 -10.40
CA ALA A 378 13.64 -6.06 -11.53
C ALA A 378 13.26 -5.42 -12.89
N GLU A 379 12.09 -4.80 -12.99
CA GLU A 379 11.67 -4.08 -14.20
C GLU A 379 12.54 -2.86 -14.50
N GLU A 380 12.97 -2.12 -13.47
CA GLU A 380 13.93 -1.02 -13.63
C GLU A 380 15.28 -1.50 -14.18
N GLN A 381 15.80 -2.63 -13.68
CA GLN A 381 17.03 -3.23 -14.22
C GLN A 381 16.87 -3.67 -15.67
N ILE A 382 15.73 -4.26 -16.03
CA ILE A 382 15.43 -4.63 -17.42
C ILE A 382 15.36 -3.38 -18.30
N LYS A 383 14.70 -2.31 -17.85
CA LYS A 383 14.62 -1.03 -18.58
C LYS A 383 16.01 -0.43 -18.77
N LEU A 384 16.87 -0.43 -17.76
CA LEU A 384 18.26 0.05 -17.88
C LEU A 384 19.04 -0.75 -18.94
N HIS A 385 18.89 -2.08 -18.95
CA HIS A 385 19.56 -2.94 -19.94
C HIS A 385 18.98 -2.81 -21.36
N THR A 386 17.68 -2.56 -21.50
CA THR A 386 17.00 -2.44 -22.80
C THR A 386 16.96 -1.01 -23.34
N ALA A 387 17.23 0.01 -22.51
CA ALA A 387 17.25 1.42 -22.91
C ALA A 387 18.43 1.78 -23.81
N ILE A 388 19.51 0.98 -23.84
CA ILE A 388 20.55 1.09 -24.87
C ILE A 388 19.98 0.48 -26.15
N THR A 389 19.14 1.25 -26.84
CA THR A 389 18.46 0.82 -28.05
C THR A 389 19.53 0.48 -29.11
N PRO A 390 19.40 -0.60 -29.91
CA PRO A 390 20.31 -0.90 -31.01
C PRO A 390 20.48 0.25 -32.01
N ASP A 391 19.56 1.22 -32.01
CA ASP A 391 19.66 2.46 -32.77
C ASP A 391 20.79 3.37 -32.30
N VAL A 392 21.16 3.35 -31.01
CA VAL A 392 22.28 4.13 -30.47
C VAL A 392 23.61 3.68 -31.09
N TYR A 393 23.74 2.40 -31.42
CA TYR A 393 24.93 1.88 -32.11
C TYR A 393 25.01 2.29 -33.59
N LYS A 394 23.90 2.75 -34.19
CA LYS A 394 23.86 3.19 -35.59
C LYS A 394 23.98 4.70 -35.76
N MET A 395 23.87 5.46 -34.66
CA MET A 395 23.97 6.92 -34.68
C MET A 395 25.42 7.39 -34.80
N SER A 396 25.61 8.51 -35.47
CA SER A 396 26.91 9.18 -35.49
C SER A 396 27.25 9.79 -34.12
N LEU A 397 28.54 10.01 -33.85
CA LEU A 397 29.00 10.57 -32.57
C LEU A 397 28.35 11.94 -32.26
N GLU A 398 28.15 12.78 -33.27
CA GLU A 398 27.47 14.08 -33.13
C GLU A 398 25.99 13.94 -32.75
N GLU A 399 25.27 12.99 -33.35
CA GLU A 399 23.86 12.73 -33.01
C GLU A 399 23.73 12.22 -31.57
N ILE A 400 24.65 11.36 -31.14
CA ILE A 400 24.70 10.86 -29.76
C ILE A 400 24.94 12.01 -28.78
N LYS A 401 25.91 12.91 -29.05
CA LYS A 401 26.16 14.09 -28.20
C LYS A 401 24.94 14.98 -28.09
N ASN A 402 24.28 15.29 -29.21
CA ASN A 402 23.07 16.12 -29.21
C ASN A 402 21.94 15.46 -28.43
N ARG A 403 21.78 14.14 -28.55
CA ARG A 403 20.75 13.40 -27.82
C ARG A 403 21.03 13.35 -26.32
N ILE A 404 22.30 13.19 -25.92
CA ILE A 404 22.72 13.29 -24.51
C ILE A 404 22.39 14.68 -23.94
N ILE A 405 22.69 15.75 -24.68
CA ILE A 405 22.37 17.12 -24.25
C ILE A 405 20.85 17.28 -24.09
N ASN A 406 20.06 16.82 -25.07
CA ASN A 406 18.60 16.93 -25.00
C ASN A 406 18.01 16.11 -23.84
N VAL A 407 18.54 14.91 -23.57
CA VAL A 407 18.12 14.09 -22.42
C VAL A 407 18.51 14.76 -21.11
N ALA A 408 19.70 15.36 -21.02
CA ALA A 408 20.13 16.08 -19.82
C ALA A 408 19.26 17.33 -19.55
N VAL A 409 18.89 18.07 -20.60
CA VAL A 409 17.95 19.19 -20.50
C VAL A 409 16.57 18.70 -20.07
N ALA A 410 16.03 17.67 -20.72
CA ALA A 410 14.74 17.08 -20.34
C ALA A 410 14.73 16.56 -18.90
N TYR A 411 15.81 15.93 -18.44
CA TYR A 411 15.95 15.47 -17.05
C TYR A 411 16.01 16.65 -16.06
N ARG A 412 16.71 17.74 -16.41
CA ARG A 412 16.73 18.96 -15.59
C ARG A 412 15.34 19.57 -15.49
N ASP A 413 14.61 19.67 -16.59
CA ASP A 413 13.25 20.22 -16.63
C ASP A 413 12.27 19.34 -15.84
N GLU A 414 12.38 18.01 -15.96
CA GLU A 414 11.56 17.08 -15.20
C GLU A 414 11.88 17.13 -13.70
N ARG A 415 13.15 17.32 -13.32
CA ARG A 415 13.54 17.54 -11.92
C ARG A 415 12.94 18.83 -11.37
N GLN A 416 12.98 19.93 -12.12
CA GLN A 416 12.34 21.19 -11.72
C GLN A 416 10.83 21.00 -11.55
N ARG A 417 10.19 20.30 -12.48
CA ARG A 417 8.75 19.99 -12.41
C ARG A 417 8.42 19.15 -11.17
N ASN A 418 9.26 18.17 -10.82
CA ASN A 418 9.09 17.38 -9.60
C ASN A 418 9.25 18.25 -8.34
N GLU A 419 10.21 19.17 -8.30
CA GLU A 419 10.35 20.13 -7.20
C GLU A 419 9.11 21.03 -7.07
N ASP A 420 8.54 21.50 -8.19
CA ASP A 420 7.31 22.29 -8.22
C ASP A 420 6.09 21.46 -7.75
N PHE A 421 6.00 20.18 -8.15
CA PHE A 421 4.97 19.26 -7.67
C PHE A 421 5.09 18.98 -6.17
N GLU A 422 6.30 18.75 -5.65
CA GLU A 422 6.52 18.57 -4.22
C GLU A 422 6.17 19.83 -3.42
N ALA A 423 6.44 21.02 -3.97
CA ALA A 423 6.04 22.28 -3.37
C ALA A 423 4.50 22.41 -3.32
N ALA A 424 3.82 22.09 -4.43
CA ALA A 424 2.35 22.09 -4.50
C ALA A 424 1.72 21.06 -3.55
N MET A 425 2.31 19.86 -3.42
CA MET A 425 1.88 18.86 -2.44
C MET A 425 2.01 19.36 -1.01
N ARG A 426 3.16 19.96 -0.66
CA ARG A 426 3.36 20.54 0.67
C ARG A 426 2.40 21.69 0.98
N GLU A 427 1.99 22.45 -0.03
CA GLU A 427 0.97 23.48 0.11
C GLU A 427 -0.42 22.89 0.33
N ALA A 428 -0.81 21.89 -0.46
CA ALA A 428 -2.06 21.16 -0.27
C ALA A 428 -2.16 20.49 1.11
N GLU A 429 -1.07 19.90 1.62
CA GLU A 429 -1.01 19.35 2.98
C GLU A 429 -1.25 20.42 4.06
N LYS A 430 -0.72 21.64 3.88
CA LYS A 430 -0.99 22.75 4.80
C LYS A 430 -2.46 23.14 4.77
N ASP A 431 -3.08 23.16 3.60
CA ASP A 431 -4.50 23.51 3.47
C ASP A 431 -5.41 22.43 4.05
N ILE A 432 -5.09 21.14 3.89
CA ILE A 432 -5.80 20.05 4.57
C ILE A 432 -5.74 20.22 6.09
N LYS A 433 -4.56 20.55 6.64
CA LYS A 433 -4.43 20.81 8.08
C LYS A 433 -5.25 22.02 8.55
N LYS A 434 -5.32 23.08 7.75
CA LYS A 434 -6.19 24.25 8.04
C LYS A 434 -7.66 23.85 8.03
N ILE A 435 -8.10 23.08 7.03
CA ILE A 435 -9.49 22.61 6.93
C ILE A 435 -9.85 21.76 8.15
N ALA A 436 -8.98 20.82 8.55
CA ALA A 436 -9.20 20.00 9.74
C ALA A 436 -9.30 20.85 11.02
N GLY A 437 -8.49 21.92 11.14
CA GLY A 437 -8.62 22.88 12.24
C GLY A 437 -9.96 23.62 12.24
N LEU A 438 -10.41 24.08 11.07
CA LEU A 438 -11.71 24.75 10.93
C LEU A 438 -12.90 23.81 11.20
N GLU A 439 -12.80 22.54 10.83
CA GLU A 439 -13.80 21.52 11.15
C GLU A 439 -13.91 21.30 12.66
N GLN A 440 -12.77 21.26 13.36
CA GLN A 440 -12.76 21.18 14.82
C GLN A 440 -13.37 22.43 15.47
N GLU A 441 -13.02 23.63 15.01
CA GLU A 441 -13.61 24.88 15.50
C GLU A 441 -15.14 24.93 15.27
N LEU A 442 -15.63 24.42 14.14
CA LEU A 442 -17.06 24.32 13.86
C LEU A 442 -17.78 23.35 14.80
N GLU A 443 -17.13 22.23 15.15
CA GLU A 443 -17.70 21.26 16.08
C GLU A 443 -17.76 21.80 17.51
N ASP A 444 -16.70 22.48 17.97
CA ASP A 444 -16.68 23.17 19.27
C ASP A 444 -17.81 24.22 19.36
N LEU A 445 -18.02 24.98 18.28
CA LEU A 445 -19.08 25.99 18.22
C LEU A 445 -20.49 25.36 18.23
N ARG A 446 -20.67 24.19 17.59
CA ARG A 446 -21.92 23.42 17.64
C ARG A 446 -22.21 22.91 19.05
N GLU A 447 -21.19 22.39 19.74
CA GLU A 447 -21.33 21.97 21.12
C GLU A 447 -21.71 23.14 22.03
N GLU A 448 -21.06 24.29 21.87
CA GLU A 448 -21.38 25.49 22.65
C GLU A 448 -22.82 25.94 22.39
N HIS A 449 -23.25 25.96 21.13
CA HIS A 449 -24.63 26.29 20.76
C HIS A 449 -25.64 25.28 21.35
N GLN A 450 -25.34 23.98 21.33
CA GLN A 450 -26.19 22.96 21.95
C GLN A 450 -26.29 23.14 23.46
N LYS A 451 -25.17 23.41 24.14
CA LYS A 451 -25.15 23.74 25.58
C LYS A 451 -25.98 25.01 25.85
N GLY A 452 -25.89 26.01 24.97
CA GLY A 452 -26.70 27.23 25.00
C GLY A 452 -28.20 26.96 24.88
N LEU A 453 -28.62 26.11 23.93
CA LEU A 453 -30.01 25.70 23.75
C LEU A 453 -30.57 24.99 24.98
N ILE A 454 -29.81 24.07 25.59
CA ILE A 454 -30.22 23.37 26.81
C ILE A 454 -30.42 24.36 27.96
N ARG A 455 -29.50 25.33 28.14
CA ARG A 455 -29.65 26.38 29.16
C ARG A 455 -30.90 27.24 28.90
N PHE A 456 -31.13 27.62 27.66
CA PHE A 456 -32.30 28.40 27.27
C PHE A 456 -33.62 27.65 27.52
N GLN A 457 -33.67 26.35 27.22
CA GLN A 457 -34.84 25.51 27.52
C GLN A 457 -35.12 25.43 29.03
N LYS A 458 -34.10 25.26 29.86
CA LYS A 458 -34.25 25.27 31.33
C LYS A 458 -34.85 26.60 31.82
N VAL A 459 -34.36 27.73 31.31
CA VAL A 459 -34.94 29.05 31.65
C VAL A 459 -36.38 29.17 31.17
N GLN A 460 -36.74 28.63 30.00
CA GLN A 460 -38.13 28.63 29.53
C GLN A 460 -39.05 27.78 30.43
N GLU A 461 -38.58 26.63 30.91
CA GLU A 461 -39.31 25.79 31.87
C GLU A 461 -39.53 26.54 33.19
N GLU A 462 -38.50 27.20 33.73
CA GLU A 462 -38.60 28.03 34.94
C GLU A 462 -39.59 29.20 34.77
N VAL A 463 -39.52 29.92 33.65
CA VAL A 463 -40.47 31.01 33.34
C VAL A 463 -41.90 30.46 33.22
N SER A 464 -42.08 29.29 32.64
CA SER A 464 -43.40 28.64 32.54
C SER A 464 -43.93 28.23 33.91
N TYR A 465 -43.07 27.73 34.80
CA TYR A 465 -43.42 27.41 36.18
C TYR A 465 -43.84 28.65 36.97
N ILE A 466 -43.09 29.75 36.85
CA ILE A 466 -43.44 31.03 37.50
C ILE A 466 -44.79 31.54 37.00
N LYS A 467 -45.02 31.54 35.67
CA LYS A 467 -46.32 31.94 35.10
C LYS A 467 -47.47 31.07 35.61
N ALA A 468 -47.27 29.76 35.71
CA ALA A 468 -48.28 28.86 36.26
C ALA A 468 -48.56 29.15 37.74
N ALA A 469 -47.52 29.46 38.52
CA ALA A 469 -47.67 29.86 39.92
C ALA A 469 -48.40 31.21 40.07
N GLU A 470 -48.14 32.20 39.21
CA GLU A 470 -48.86 33.49 39.21
C GLU A 470 -50.35 33.33 38.90
N ILE A 471 -50.70 32.47 37.95
CA ILE A 471 -52.10 32.16 37.61
C ILE A 471 -52.81 31.53 38.82
N ASN A 472 -52.16 30.59 39.50
CA ASN A 472 -52.71 29.89 40.66
C ASN A 472 -52.72 30.76 41.94
N GLY A 473 -51.79 31.70 42.08
CA GLY A 473 -51.77 32.65 43.19
C GLY A 473 -52.86 33.71 43.07
N ASN A 474 -53.15 34.20 41.86
CA ASN A 474 -54.23 35.15 41.61
C ASN A 474 -55.63 34.55 41.80
N SER A 475 -55.80 33.24 41.64
CA SER A 475 -57.06 32.54 41.96
C SER A 475 -57.27 32.33 43.47
N ALA A 476 -56.21 32.31 44.28
CA ALA A 476 -56.30 32.22 45.73
C ALA A 476 -56.68 33.56 46.41
N ILE A 477 -56.43 34.71 45.75
CA ILE A 477 -56.75 36.06 46.29
C ILE A 477 -58.18 36.50 45.89
N ARG A 478 -58.87 35.77 45.01
CA ARG A 478 -60.24 36.08 44.55
C ARG A 478 -61.37 35.37 45.31
N TYR A 479 -61.06 34.72 46.44
CA TYR A 479 -62.08 34.14 47.33
C TYR A 479 -62.18 34.88 48.65
#